data_AF-A0A165KCZ5-F1
#
_entry.id   AF-A0A165KCZ5-F1
#
_cell.length_a   1.000
_cell.length_b   1.000
_cell.length_c   1.000
_cell.angle_alpha   90.00
_cell.angle_beta   90.00
_cell.angle_gamma   90.00
#
_symmetry.space_group_name_H-M   'P 1'
#
loop_
_entity.id
_entity.type
_entity.pdbx_description
1 polymer ?
#
loop_
_entity_poly.entity_id
_entity_poly.type
_entity_poly.pdbx_seq_one_letter_code
_entity_poly.pdbx_strand_id
1 'polypeptide(L)'
;TNVTQAGFHNTLLNRYFGQVESLFKAGARSFLFINVPPIDRAPLFIEQGVNATKQVKASLADYNGQFAARVALFKATHKGLGQVTLFDANKLFNTLLDNAGPLGFVNSTGFCEAYQNGTPSITTQVAGCAPVSQYFWLNSLHPLFTVHNYMAHAIATELSA
;
A
#
# COMPACT_ATOMS: atom_id res chain seq x y z
N THR A 1 -16.14 -22.27 8.25
CA THR A 1 -15.58 -22.91 7.03
C THR A 1 -14.06 -22.87 7.14
N ASN A 2 -13.37 -24.01 7.05
CA ASN A 2 -11.90 -24.07 7.08
C ASN A 2 -11.34 -23.62 5.72
N VAL A 3 -11.31 -22.31 5.47
CA VAL A 3 -10.68 -21.75 4.27
C VAL A 3 -9.23 -21.41 4.62
N THR A 4 -8.28 -21.89 3.82
CA THR A 4 -6.87 -21.49 3.98
C THR A 4 -6.71 -20.00 3.69
N GLN A 5 -5.67 -19.35 4.22
CA GLN A 5 -5.39 -17.93 3.94
C GLN A 5 -5.36 -17.64 2.42
N ALA A 6 -4.67 -18.49 1.65
CA ALA A 6 -4.61 -18.37 0.19
C ALA A 6 -5.98 -18.58 -0.49
N GLY A 7 -6.82 -19.48 0.03
CA GLY A 7 -8.20 -19.65 -0.44
C GLY A 7 -9.07 -18.43 -0.16
N PHE A 8 -8.84 -17.76 0.99
CA PHE A 8 -9.54 -16.53 1.31
C PHE A 8 -9.09 -15.37 0.41
N HIS A 9 -7.79 -15.24 0.13
CA HIS A 9 -7.28 -14.27 -0.84
C HIS A 9 -7.90 -14.45 -2.23
N ASN A 10 -8.06 -15.69 -2.69
CA ASN A 10 -8.77 -15.96 -3.95
C ASN A 10 -10.22 -15.45 -3.90
N THR A 11 -10.93 -15.62 -2.79
CA THR A 11 -12.29 -15.10 -2.61
C THR A 11 -12.32 -13.58 -2.70
N LEU A 12 -11.39 -12.90 -2.02
CA LEU A 12 -11.25 -11.44 -2.07
C LEU A 12 -10.94 -10.94 -3.49
N LEU A 13 -9.99 -11.58 -4.17
CA LEU A 13 -9.58 -11.20 -5.52
C LEU A 13 -10.66 -11.51 -6.56
N ASN A 14 -11.45 -12.57 -6.38
CA ASN A 14 -12.64 -12.81 -7.21
C ASN A 14 -13.63 -11.66 -7.08
N ARG A 15 -13.88 -11.18 -5.86
CA ARG A 15 -14.76 -10.03 -5.63
C ARG A 15 -14.19 -8.74 -6.23
N TYR A 16 -12.91 -8.46 -6.00
CA TYR A 16 -12.22 -7.28 -6.52
C TYR A 16 -12.26 -7.26 -8.06
N PHE A 17 -11.86 -8.35 -8.72
CA PHE A 17 -11.86 -8.40 -10.19
C PHE A 17 -13.28 -8.44 -10.76
N GLY A 18 -14.28 -8.94 -10.03
CA GLY A 18 -15.69 -8.76 -10.42
C GLY A 18 -16.12 -7.28 -10.49
N GLN A 19 -15.56 -6.41 -9.65
CA GLN A 19 -15.78 -4.97 -9.72
C GLN A 19 -15.02 -4.34 -10.89
N VAL A 20 -13.80 -4.79 -11.16
CA VAL A 20 -13.01 -4.39 -12.34
C VAL A 20 -13.76 -4.74 -13.64
N GLU A 21 -14.33 -5.95 -13.72
CA GLU A 21 -15.17 -6.38 -14.83
C GLU A 21 -16.41 -5.48 -15.00
N SER A 22 -17.03 -5.08 -13.90
CA SER A 22 -18.18 -4.19 -13.92
C SER A 22 -17.81 -2.82 -14.50
N LEU A 23 -16.65 -2.26 -14.11
CA LEU A 23 -16.13 -1.02 -14.66
C LEU A 23 -15.80 -1.15 -16.15
N PHE A 24 -15.15 -2.25 -16.55
CA PHE A 24 -14.84 -2.51 -17.96
C PHE A 24 -16.12 -2.60 -18.80
N LYS A 25 -17.13 -3.35 -18.35
CA LYS A 25 -18.43 -3.44 -19.04
C LYS A 25 -19.16 -2.09 -19.11
N ALA A 26 -18.97 -1.22 -18.11
CA ALA A 26 -19.51 0.13 -18.09
C ALA A 26 -18.74 1.14 -18.98
N GLY A 27 -17.63 0.72 -19.61
CA GLY A 27 -16.89 1.54 -20.56
C GLY A 27 -15.49 1.98 -20.10
N ALA A 28 -15.07 1.66 -18.87
CA ALA A 28 -13.70 1.93 -18.45
C ALA A 28 -12.71 1.13 -19.32
N ARG A 29 -11.63 1.79 -19.77
CA ARG A 29 -10.60 1.18 -20.61
C ARG A 29 -9.19 1.28 -20.02
N SER A 30 -8.95 2.27 -19.17
CA SER A 30 -7.66 2.43 -18.50
C SER A 30 -7.77 2.10 -17.02
N PHE A 31 -6.80 1.36 -16.50
CA PHE A 31 -6.80 0.86 -15.12
C PHE A 31 -5.40 0.98 -14.51
N LEU A 32 -5.31 1.65 -13.36
CA LEU A 32 -4.16 1.59 -12.48
C LEU A 32 -4.48 0.63 -11.33
N PHE A 33 -3.72 -0.45 -11.23
CA PHE A 33 -3.75 -1.39 -10.13
C PHE A 33 -2.59 -1.10 -9.19
N ILE A 34 -2.85 -1.09 -7.88
CA ILE A 34 -1.85 -0.81 -6.86
C ILE A 34 -1.83 -2.02 -5.92
N ASN A 35 -0.69 -2.69 -5.79
CA ASN A 35 -0.58 -3.83 -4.86
C ASN A 35 -0.50 -3.36 -3.39
N VAL A 36 -0.58 -4.28 -2.45
CA VAL A 36 -0.60 -3.93 -1.01
C VAL A 36 0.82 -3.56 -0.55
N PRO A 37 1.03 -2.38 0.09
CA PRO A 37 2.29 -2.01 0.73
C PRO A 37 2.77 -3.04 1.77
N PRO A 38 4.02 -2.97 2.26
CA PRO A 38 4.55 -3.89 3.28
C PRO A 38 3.98 -3.54 4.67
N ILE A 39 2.68 -3.79 4.86
CA ILE A 39 2.00 -3.50 6.13
C ILE A 39 2.54 -4.36 7.27
N ASP A 40 3.29 -5.43 7.01
CA ASP A 40 4.06 -6.16 8.03
C ASP A 40 5.08 -5.27 8.77
N ARG A 41 5.44 -4.11 8.21
CA ARG A 41 6.32 -3.09 8.80
C ARG A 41 5.56 -1.93 9.45
N ALA A 42 4.23 -1.95 9.46
CA ALA A 42 3.43 -0.93 10.11
C ALA A 42 3.45 -1.13 11.65
N PRO A 43 3.33 -0.03 12.45
CA PRO A 43 3.37 -0.12 13.91
C PRO A 43 2.37 -1.14 14.48
N LEU A 44 1.17 -1.23 13.89
CA LEU A 44 0.13 -2.19 14.27
C LEU A 44 0.64 -3.63 14.39
N PHE A 45 1.46 -4.08 13.43
CA PHE A 45 1.96 -5.45 13.39
C PHE A 45 3.30 -5.61 14.09
N ILE A 46 4.11 -4.54 14.14
CA ILE A 46 5.33 -4.52 14.96
C ILE A 46 4.98 -4.71 16.44
N GLU A 47 3.97 -4.00 16.94
CA GLU A 47 3.51 -4.08 18.33
C GLU A 47 2.96 -5.47 18.70
N GLN A 48 2.41 -6.20 17.73
CA GLN A 48 1.95 -7.59 17.90
C GLN A 48 3.09 -8.62 17.90
N GLY A 49 4.33 -8.19 17.60
CA GLY A 49 5.53 -8.99 17.69
C GLY A 49 5.93 -9.74 16.41
N VAL A 50 7.10 -10.34 16.45
CA VAL A 50 7.79 -10.94 15.28
C VAL A 50 6.99 -12.04 14.59
N ASN A 51 6.15 -12.78 15.33
CA ASN A 51 5.31 -13.81 14.72
C ASN A 51 4.20 -13.19 13.86
N ALA A 52 3.59 -12.09 14.30
CA ALA A 52 2.58 -11.38 13.54
C ALA A 52 3.20 -10.78 12.26
N THR A 53 4.35 -10.11 12.36
CA THR A 53 5.02 -9.53 11.19
C THR A 53 5.39 -10.60 10.15
N LYS A 54 5.91 -11.76 10.58
CA LYS A 54 6.21 -12.89 9.68
C LYS A 54 4.95 -13.44 8.99
N GLN A 55 3.85 -13.62 9.73
CA GLN A 55 2.60 -14.11 9.18
C GLN A 55 2.01 -13.13 8.14
N VAL A 56 2.01 -11.84 8.46
CA VAL A 56 1.52 -10.79 7.55
C VAL A 56 2.40 -10.70 6.31
N LYS A 57 3.73 -10.77 6.46
CA LYS A 57 4.66 -10.78 5.32
C LYS A 57 4.39 -11.95 4.37
N ALA A 58 4.18 -13.14 4.90
CA ALA A 58 3.82 -14.32 4.09
C ALA A 58 2.45 -14.13 3.40
N SER A 59 1.46 -13.59 4.12
CA SER A 59 0.14 -13.27 3.59
C SER A 59 0.19 -12.24 2.46
N LEU A 60 1.05 -11.21 2.60
CA LEU A 60 1.26 -10.17 1.58
C LEU A 60 1.91 -10.74 0.32
N ALA A 61 2.90 -11.62 0.47
CA ALA A 61 3.55 -12.26 -0.67
C ALA A 61 2.53 -13.08 -1.49
N ASP A 62 1.68 -13.86 -0.82
CA ASP A 62 0.62 -14.62 -1.49
C ASP A 62 -0.43 -13.71 -2.14
N TYR A 63 -0.98 -12.74 -1.40
CA TYR A 63 -1.99 -11.83 -1.94
C TYR A 63 -1.48 -11.02 -3.13
N ASN A 64 -0.31 -10.37 -3.01
CA ASN A 64 0.26 -9.56 -4.08
C ASN A 64 0.66 -10.40 -5.30
N GLY A 65 1.13 -11.63 -5.09
CA GLY A 65 1.42 -12.57 -6.18
C GLY A 65 0.16 -12.95 -6.96
N GLN A 66 -0.92 -13.32 -6.26
CA GLN A 66 -2.21 -13.62 -6.88
C GLN A 66 -2.80 -12.38 -7.56
N PHE A 67 -2.72 -11.20 -6.93
CA PHE A 67 -3.19 -9.94 -7.50
C PHE A 67 -2.49 -9.63 -8.83
N ALA A 68 -1.16 -9.73 -8.87
CA ALA A 68 -0.37 -9.51 -10.08
C ALA A 68 -0.77 -10.49 -11.21
N ALA A 69 -0.98 -11.77 -10.87
CA ALA A 69 -1.45 -12.78 -11.82
C ALA A 69 -2.84 -12.45 -12.38
N ARG A 70 -3.76 -11.93 -11.56
CA ARG A 70 -5.10 -11.49 -12.01
C ARG A 70 -5.03 -10.24 -12.89
N VAL A 71 -4.15 -9.29 -12.61
CA VAL A 71 -3.92 -8.13 -13.50
C VAL A 71 -3.39 -8.60 -14.86
N ALA A 72 -2.42 -9.51 -14.87
CA ALA A 72 -1.88 -10.07 -16.12
C ALA A 72 -2.95 -10.83 -16.92
N LEU A 73 -3.78 -11.63 -16.24
CA LEU A 73 -4.90 -12.32 -16.88
C LEU A 73 -5.92 -11.32 -17.46
N PHE A 74 -6.31 -10.30 -16.69
CA PHE A 74 -7.25 -9.27 -17.14
C PHE A 74 -6.76 -8.58 -18.41
N LYS A 75 -5.47 -8.19 -18.45
CA LYS A 75 -4.83 -7.63 -19.66
C LYS A 75 -4.90 -8.59 -20.86
N ALA A 76 -4.65 -9.87 -20.64
CA ALA A 76 -4.59 -10.87 -21.71
C ALA A 76 -5.98 -11.24 -22.27
N THR A 77 -7.03 -11.16 -21.47
CA THR A 77 -8.37 -11.66 -21.84
C THR A 77 -9.35 -10.57 -22.30
N HIS A 78 -9.04 -9.29 -22.10
CA HIS A 78 -9.94 -8.18 -22.45
C HIS A 78 -9.44 -7.39 -23.65
N LYS A 79 -10.24 -7.40 -24.72
CA LYS A 79 -9.97 -6.60 -25.92
C LYS A 79 -10.40 -5.14 -25.72
N GLY A 80 -9.70 -4.22 -26.39
CA GLY A 80 -10.05 -2.80 -26.38
C GLY A 80 -9.63 -2.04 -25.13
N LEU A 81 -8.89 -2.67 -24.21
CA LEU A 81 -8.23 -1.97 -23.11
C LEU A 81 -7.30 -0.86 -23.63
N GLY A 82 -7.28 0.24 -22.90
CA GLY A 82 -6.28 1.30 -23.01
C GLY A 82 -5.07 0.98 -22.13
N GLN A 83 -4.62 1.96 -21.34
CA GLN A 83 -3.48 1.78 -20.46
C GLN A 83 -3.86 0.91 -19.25
N VAL A 84 -3.11 -0.16 -19.01
CA VAL A 84 -3.26 -0.96 -17.80
C VAL A 84 -1.91 -1.10 -17.10
N THR A 85 -1.81 -0.56 -15.89
CA THR A 85 -0.55 -0.48 -15.13
C THR A 85 -0.71 -1.18 -13.79
N LEU A 86 0.31 -1.93 -13.38
CA LEU A 86 0.41 -2.47 -12.02
C LEU A 86 1.55 -1.75 -11.31
N PHE A 87 1.20 -0.82 -10.43
CA PHE A 87 2.13 -0.10 -9.59
C PHE A 87 2.48 -0.93 -8.35
N ASP A 88 3.79 -1.14 -8.15
CA ASP A 88 4.31 -1.91 -7.02
C ASP A 88 4.55 -1.00 -5.80
N ALA A 89 3.47 -0.71 -5.07
CA ALA A 89 3.54 0.02 -3.82
C ALA A 89 4.32 -0.75 -2.74
N ASN A 90 4.32 -2.09 -2.79
CA ASN A 90 5.12 -2.91 -1.88
C ASN A 90 6.61 -2.60 -2.00
N LYS A 91 7.11 -2.56 -3.24
CA LYS A 91 8.49 -2.19 -3.53
C LYS A 91 8.80 -0.75 -3.14
N LEU A 92 7.96 0.21 -3.52
CA LEU A 92 8.16 1.63 -3.18
C LEU A 92 8.31 1.82 -1.67
N PHE A 93 7.34 1.31 -0.88
CA PHE A 93 7.34 1.52 0.56
C PHE A 93 8.53 0.84 1.23
N ASN A 94 8.95 -0.35 0.77
CA ASN A 94 10.18 -0.96 1.27
C ASN A 94 11.40 -0.08 0.99
N THR A 95 11.53 0.46 -0.22
CA THR A 95 12.60 1.41 -0.54
C THR A 95 12.59 2.63 0.37
N LEU A 96 11.42 3.23 0.64
CA LEU A 96 11.32 4.39 1.53
C LEU A 96 11.66 4.04 2.98
N LEU A 97 11.16 2.91 3.49
CA LEU A 97 11.41 2.47 4.87
C LEU A 97 12.88 2.06 5.09
N ASP A 98 13.52 1.43 4.10
CA ASP A 98 14.93 1.05 4.16
C ASP A 98 15.87 2.27 4.10
N ASN A 99 15.38 3.38 3.53
CA ASN A 99 16.10 4.66 3.43
C ASN A 99 15.51 5.74 4.35
N ALA A 100 14.81 5.34 5.42
CA ALA A 100 14.02 6.28 6.24
C ALA A 100 14.88 7.44 6.80
N GLY A 101 16.04 7.10 7.40
CA GLY A 101 16.96 8.09 7.96
C GLY A 101 17.50 9.08 6.92
N PRO A 102 18.11 8.62 5.81
CA PRO A 102 18.54 9.49 4.72
C PRO A 102 17.43 10.37 4.12
N LEU A 103 16.18 9.91 4.14
CA LEU A 103 15.01 10.68 3.68
C LEU A 103 14.47 11.67 4.74
N GLY A 104 15.08 11.74 5.93
CA GLY A 104 14.70 12.66 7.00
C GLY A 104 13.58 12.17 7.91
N PHE A 105 13.18 10.90 7.80
CA PHE A 105 12.25 10.31 8.75
C PHE A 105 12.97 9.96 10.05
N VAL A 106 12.52 10.56 11.15
CA VAL A 106 13.06 10.28 12.50
C VAL A 106 12.39 9.07 13.15
N ASN A 107 11.22 8.67 12.64
CA ASN A 107 10.54 7.47 13.10
C ASN A 107 9.79 6.78 11.94
N SER A 108 10.17 5.53 11.69
CA SER A 108 9.59 4.65 10.66
C SER A 108 9.01 3.35 11.20
N THR A 109 9.01 3.15 12.52
CA THR A 109 8.50 1.94 13.19
C THR A 109 7.35 2.23 14.15
N GLY A 110 7.09 3.50 14.46
CA GLY A 110 6.02 3.99 15.31
C GLY A 110 5.45 5.31 14.78
N PHE A 111 4.61 5.95 15.58
CA PHE A 111 3.94 7.19 15.26
C PHE A 111 3.85 8.08 16.52
N CYS A 112 3.48 9.34 16.34
CA CYS A 112 3.13 10.24 17.45
C CYS A 112 1.62 10.16 17.70
N GLU A 113 1.21 9.73 18.89
CA GLU A 113 -0.22 9.59 19.24
C GLU A 113 -1.01 10.90 19.09
N ALA A 114 -0.37 12.05 19.31
CA ALA A 114 -1.01 13.34 19.12
C ALA A 114 -1.37 13.66 17.65
N TYR A 115 -0.74 12.97 16.69
CA TYR A 115 -0.99 13.15 15.25
C TYR A 115 -1.93 12.09 14.66
N GLN A 116 -2.29 11.05 15.42
CA GLN A 116 -2.93 9.84 14.88
C GLN A 116 -4.26 10.06 14.15
N ASN A 117 -4.94 11.18 14.43
CA ASN A 117 -6.21 11.59 13.84
C ASN A 117 -6.05 12.78 12.87
N GLY A 118 -4.85 13.03 12.38
CA GLY A 118 -4.52 14.17 11.53
C GLY A 118 -3.91 15.33 12.34
N THR A 119 -3.48 16.35 11.61
CA THR A 119 -2.86 17.55 12.18
C THR A 119 -3.42 18.82 11.54
N PRO A 120 -3.42 19.97 12.23
CA PRO A 120 -3.97 21.22 11.69
C PRO A 120 -3.20 21.76 10.47
N SER A 121 -1.93 21.40 10.32
CA SER A 121 -1.04 21.83 9.25
C SER A 121 0.03 20.78 8.96
N ILE A 122 0.56 20.76 7.73
CA ILE A 122 1.72 19.95 7.32
C ILE A 122 3.01 20.29 8.08
N THR A 123 3.07 21.43 8.78
CA THR A 123 4.20 21.86 9.62
C THR A 123 3.91 21.69 11.12
N THR A 124 2.86 20.97 11.49
CA THR A 124 2.47 20.80 12.90
C THR A 124 3.61 20.17 13.70
N GLN A 125 3.89 20.76 14.86
CA GLN A 125 4.79 20.19 15.85
C GLN A 125 4.17 20.39 17.23
N VAL A 126 4.03 19.31 17.98
CA VAL A 126 3.62 19.35 19.40
C VAL A 126 4.81 18.97 20.29
N ALA A 127 4.86 19.52 21.50
CA ALA A 127 5.89 19.18 22.46
C ALA A 127 5.92 17.65 22.71
N GLY A 128 7.12 17.06 22.67
CA GLY A 128 7.30 15.60 22.80
C GLY A 128 7.26 14.81 21.49
N CYS A 129 6.85 15.43 20.38
CA CYS A 129 6.94 14.82 19.05
C CYS A 129 7.84 15.64 18.12
N ALA A 130 8.46 14.95 17.18
CA ALA A 130 9.13 15.63 16.06
C ALA A 130 8.08 16.35 15.18
N PRO A 131 8.50 17.23 14.25
CA PRO A 131 7.60 17.76 13.22
C PRO A 131 6.86 16.62 12.51
N VAL A 132 5.56 16.79 12.26
CA VAL A 132 4.70 15.76 11.64
C VAL A 132 5.27 15.22 10.32
N SER A 133 5.95 16.07 9.55
CA SER A 133 6.60 15.72 8.29
C SER A 133 7.77 14.73 8.41
N GLN A 134 8.31 14.54 9.63
CA GLN A 134 9.43 13.63 9.90
C GLN A 134 8.99 12.24 10.37
N TYR A 135 7.69 11.96 10.44
CA TYR A 135 7.17 10.61 10.70
C TYR A 135 6.80 9.92 9.40
N PHE A 136 7.07 8.61 9.31
CA PHE A 136 6.59 7.79 8.21
C PHE A 136 5.10 7.45 8.39
N TRP A 137 4.70 7.10 9.62
CA TRP A 137 3.36 6.64 9.97
C TRP A 137 2.56 7.69 10.73
N LEU A 138 1.30 7.88 10.32
CA LEU A 138 0.36 8.83 10.94
C LEU A 138 -0.19 8.22 12.21
N ASN A 139 -0.64 6.97 12.09
CA ASN A 139 -1.15 6.13 13.15
C ASN A 139 -0.59 4.72 12.98
N SER A 140 -1.21 3.73 13.61
CA SER A 140 -0.72 2.35 13.61
C SER A 140 -0.66 1.69 12.23
N LEU A 141 -1.33 2.23 11.20
CA LEU A 141 -1.39 1.60 9.87
C LEU A 141 -1.23 2.58 8.70
N HIS A 142 -1.67 3.82 8.84
CA HIS A 142 -1.72 4.78 7.73
C HIS A 142 -0.42 5.56 7.63
N PRO A 143 0.15 5.75 6.43
CA PRO A 143 1.34 6.55 6.26
C PRO A 143 1.03 8.06 6.26
N LEU A 144 2.04 8.91 6.44
CA LEU A 144 1.89 10.37 6.37
C LEU A 144 1.66 10.88 4.95
N PHE A 145 1.20 12.12 4.86
CA PHE A 145 1.07 12.85 3.59
C PHE A 145 2.40 12.93 2.83
N THR A 146 3.55 12.94 3.50
CA THR A 146 4.88 12.92 2.87
C THR A 146 5.12 11.62 2.11
N VAL A 147 4.76 10.48 2.69
CA VAL A 147 4.83 9.16 2.04
C VAL A 147 3.80 9.05 0.91
N HIS A 148 2.58 9.56 1.11
CA HIS A 148 1.60 9.67 0.03
C HIS A 148 2.11 10.54 -1.13
N ASN A 149 2.87 11.61 -0.85
CA ASN A 149 3.47 12.46 -1.88
C ASN A 149 4.53 11.70 -2.69
N TYR A 150 5.39 10.90 -2.04
CA TYR A 150 6.35 10.03 -2.75
C TYR A 150 5.61 9.03 -3.66
N MET A 151 4.53 8.42 -3.17
CA MET A 151 3.71 7.49 -3.95
C MET A 151 3.04 8.18 -5.14
N ALA A 152 2.46 9.36 -4.96
CA ALA A 152 1.84 10.12 -6.04
C ALA A 152 2.85 10.48 -7.14
N HIS A 153 4.06 10.94 -6.76
CA HIS A 153 5.13 11.23 -7.71
C HIS A 153 5.61 10.00 -8.46
N ALA A 154 5.79 8.87 -7.77
CA ALA A 154 6.19 7.62 -8.40
C ALA A 154 5.14 7.11 -9.40
N ILE A 155 3.86 7.14 -9.03
CA ILE A 155 2.75 6.77 -9.94
C ILE A 155 2.71 7.71 -11.14
N ALA A 156 2.78 9.02 -10.93
CA ALA A 156 2.76 9.99 -12.02
C ALA A 156 3.93 9.76 -13.00
N THR A 157 5.10 9.40 -12.47
CA THR A 157 6.29 9.08 -13.28
C THR A 157 6.07 7.81 -14.10
N GLU A 158 5.56 6.74 -13.47
CA GLU A 158 5.29 5.47 -14.17
C GLU A 158 4.21 5.60 -15.25
N LEU A 159 3.19 6.43 -15.04
CA LEU A 159 2.11 6.63 -16.01
C LEU A 159 2.47 7.58 -17.15
N SER A 160 3.52 8.40 -16.99
CA SER A 160 4.00 9.34 -18.01
C SER A 160 5.06 8.74 -18.95
N ALA A 161 5.52 7.51 -18.66
CA ALA A 161 6.46 6.76 -19.49
C ALA A 161 5.74 6.00 -20.61
#